data_AF-R7HRW8-F1
#
_entry.id   AF-R7HRW8-F1
#
_cell.length_a   1.000
_cell.length_b   1.000
_cell.length_c   1.000
_cell.angle_alpha   90.00
_cell.angle_beta   90.00
_cell.angle_gamma   90.00
#
_symmetry.space_group_name_H-M   'P 1'
#
loop_
_entity.id
_entity.type
_entity.pdbx_description
1 polymer ?
#
loop_
_entity_poly.entity_id
_entity_poly.type
_entity_poly.pdbx_seq_one_letter_code
_entity_poly.pdbx_strand_id
1 'polypeptide(L)'
;MQMHIHYQTLLTGIEGRIQNATAHGTETDCVSRSFCPKLSIAEDPVCGSAHCQIADYWSKKLNKKEIYAYQASKRGGYLHCRMEENHRITISGEAALVAISEISVAL
;
A
#
# COMPACT_ATOMS: atom_id res chain seq x y z
N MET A 1 5.58 -11.12 -11.34
CA MET A 1 6.44 -10.34 -12.27
C MET A 1 7.31 -9.38 -11.44
N GLN A 2 8.60 -9.64 -11.33
CA GLN A 2 9.53 -8.79 -10.55
C GLN A 2 9.92 -7.57 -11.37
N MET A 3 9.89 -6.37 -10.78
CA MET A 3 10.15 -5.13 -11.52
C MET A 3 11.66 -4.96 -11.74
N HIS A 4 12.10 -5.04 -13.00
CA HIS A 4 13.51 -4.87 -13.38
C HIS A 4 14.01 -3.45 -13.13
N ILE A 5 15.32 -3.31 -12.90
CA ILE A 5 15.99 -2.05 -12.52
C ILE A 5 15.75 -0.90 -13.51
N HIS A 6 15.62 -1.21 -14.80
CA HIS A 6 15.30 -0.22 -15.84
C HIS A 6 13.97 0.51 -15.58
N TYR A 7 12.95 -0.20 -15.11
CA TYR A 7 11.64 0.39 -14.80
C TYR A 7 11.68 1.25 -13.53
N GLN A 8 12.54 0.93 -12.57
CA GLN A 8 12.72 1.75 -11.37
C GLN A 8 13.22 3.15 -11.74
N THR A 9 14.17 3.25 -12.68
CA THR A 9 14.66 4.55 -13.16
C THR A 9 13.54 5.37 -13.81
N LEU A 10 12.70 4.75 -14.64
CA LEU A 10 11.56 5.44 -15.27
C LEU A 10 10.59 6.03 -14.24
N LEU A 11 10.30 5.29 -13.16
CA LEU A 11 9.43 5.75 -12.09
C LEU A 11 9.99 6.96 -11.32
N THR A 12 11.31 7.14 -11.28
CA THR A 12 11.90 8.35 -10.67
C THR A 12 11.60 9.63 -11.44
N GLY A 13 11.28 9.52 -12.75
CA GLY A 13 10.90 10.65 -13.59
C GLY A 13 9.44 11.12 -13.41
N ILE A 14 8.58 10.34 -12.75
CA ILE A 14 7.17 10.71 -12.51
C ILE A 14 7.08 11.61 -11.28
N GLU A 15 6.23 12.64 -11.28
CA GLU A 15 6.02 13.49 -10.10
C GLU A 15 5.53 12.70 -8.87
N GLY A 16 5.80 13.22 -7.67
CA GLY A 16 5.41 12.61 -6.40
C GLY A 16 6.47 11.66 -5.83
N ARG A 17 6.33 11.30 -4.55
CA ARG A 17 7.30 10.46 -3.82
C ARG A 17 7.08 8.96 -4.00
N ILE A 18 5.81 8.57 -4.16
CA ILE A 18 5.35 7.18 -4.26
C ILE A 18 4.45 7.06 -5.49
N GLN A 19 4.65 6.00 -6.24
CA GLN A 19 3.96 5.74 -7.50
C GLN A 19 3.07 4.52 -7.27
N ASN A 20 1.77 4.78 -7.17
CA ASN A 20 0.76 3.76 -6.87
C ASN A 20 0.06 3.32 -8.16
N ALA A 21 -0.01 2.02 -8.39
CA ALA A 21 -0.87 1.42 -9.40
C ALA A 21 -2.05 0.77 -8.70
N THR A 22 -3.27 0.93 -9.23
CA THR A 22 -4.47 0.31 -8.66
C THR A 22 -5.47 -0.10 -9.75
N ALA A 23 -6.23 -1.15 -9.46
CA ALA A 23 -7.28 -1.68 -10.34
C ALA A 23 -8.41 -2.29 -9.50
N HIS A 24 -9.55 -2.57 -10.13
CA HIS A 24 -10.65 -3.30 -9.48
C HIS A 24 -10.17 -4.70 -9.11
N GLY A 25 -10.50 -5.17 -7.90
CA GLY A 25 -10.14 -6.51 -7.47
C GLY A 25 -11.10 -7.56 -8.01
N THR A 26 -10.69 -8.82 -8.01
CA THR A 26 -11.58 -9.96 -8.33
C THR A 26 -12.26 -10.51 -7.07
N GLU A 27 -11.50 -10.55 -5.95
CA GLU A 27 -11.96 -11.03 -4.64
C GLU A 27 -11.98 -9.91 -3.59
N THR A 28 -11.46 -8.74 -3.96
CA THR A 28 -11.41 -7.52 -3.14
C THR A 28 -12.04 -6.37 -3.91
N ASP A 29 -12.35 -5.26 -3.24
CA ASP A 29 -12.87 -4.06 -3.91
C ASP A 29 -11.81 -3.45 -4.83
N CYS A 30 -10.55 -3.49 -4.40
CA CYS A 30 -9.43 -3.06 -5.21
C CYS A 30 -8.15 -3.85 -4.92
N VAL A 31 -7.24 -3.79 -5.90
CA VAL A 31 -5.86 -4.22 -5.75
C VAL A 31 -4.93 -3.04 -5.97
N SER A 32 -3.76 -3.05 -5.34
CA SER A 32 -2.75 -2.00 -5.47
C SER A 32 -1.32 -2.52 -5.47
N ARG A 33 -0.38 -1.71 -5.97
CA ARG A 33 1.07 -1.84 -5.78
C ARG A 33 1.68 -0.45 -5.58
N SER A 34 2.67 -0.36 -4.68
CA SER A 34 3.28 0.91 -4.28
C SER A 34 4.79 0.89 -4.53
N PHE A 35 5.27 1.74 -5.43
CA PHE A 35 6.68 1.84 -5.81
C PHE A 35 7.30 3.13 -5.29
N CYS A 36 8.47 3.01 -4.66
CA CYS A 36 9.09 4.12 -3.93
C CYS A 36 10.59 4.30 -4.28
N PRO A 37 11.02 4.22 -5.56
CA PRO A 37 12.46 4.21 -5.90
C PRO A 37 13.20 5.47 -5.45
N LYS A 38 12.50 6.60 -5.36
CA LYS A 38 13.04 7.87 -4.82
C LYS A 38 13.41 7.79 -3.33
N LEU A 39 12.91 6.78 -2.63
CA LEU A 39 13.19 6.49 -1.22
C LEU A 39 14.13 5.28 -1.08
N SER A 40 14.80 4.85 -2.16
CA SER A 40 15.62 3.63 -2.20
C SER A 40 14.85 2.33 -1.89
N ILE A 41 13.52 2.37 -2.02
CA ILE A 41 12.64 1.21 -1.82
C ILE A 41 12.06 0.83 -3.18
N ALA A 42 12.48 -0.32 -3.71
CA ALA A 42 12.02 -0.81 -5.01
C ALA A 42 10.49 -0.97 -5.07
N GLU A 43 9.90 -1.54 -4.02
CA GLU A 43 8.47 -1.73 -3.85
C GLU A 43 8.18 -1.89 -2.35
N ASP A 44 7.20 -1.16 -1.83
CA ASP A 44 6.74 -1.31 -0.46
C ASP A 44 5.77 -2.51 -0.39
N PRO A 45 5.97 -3.50 0.50
CA PRO A 45 5.08 -4.65 0.61
C PRO A 45 3.61 -4.27 0.85
N VAL A 46 3.35 -3.32 1.76
CA VAL A 46 2.02 -2.84 2.15
C VAL A 46 2.14 -1.39 2.61
N CYS A 47 1.63 -0.45 1.82
CA CYS A 47 1.78 0.99 2.07
C CYS A 47 0.48 1.58 2.61
N GLY A 48 0.37 1.72 3.94
CA GLY A 48 -0.83 2.28 4.57
C GLY A 48 -1.13 3.72 4.13
N SER A 49 -0.10 4.57 4.01
CA SER A 49 -0.29 5.97 3.61
C SER A 49 -0.81 6.12 2.18
N ALA A 50 -0.43 5.24 1.25
CA ALA A 50 -0.99 5.19 -0.10
C ALA A 50 -2.51 4.91 -0.08
N HIS A 51 -2.97 4.11 0.89
CA HIS A 51 -4.38 3.75 1.00
C HIS A 51 -5.28 4.89 1.49
N CYS A 52 -4.74 5.98 2.04
CA CYS A 52 -5.52 7.20 2.26
C CYS A 52 -6.09 7.76 0.95
N GLN A 53 -5.36 7.63 -0.16
CA GLN A 53 -5.79 8.11 -1.49
C GLN A 53 -6.50 7.01 -2.29
N ILE A 54 -5.99 5.78 -2.25
CA ILE A 54 -6.56 4.65 -2.99
C ILE A 54 -7.96 4.32 -2.46
N ALA A 55 -8.14 4.26 -1.13
CA ALA A 55 -9.44 3.95 -0.56
C ALA A 55 -10.47 5.06 -0.83
N ASP A 56 -10.07 6.33 -0.77
CA ASP A 56 -10.95 7.46 -1.14
C ASP A 56 -11.39 7.37 -2.61
N TYR A 57 -10.46 7.08 -3.53
CA TYR A 57 -10.77 6.88 -4.95
C TYR A 57 -11.78 5.74 -5.15
N TRP A 58 -11.52 4.57 -4.59
CA TRP A 58 -12.39 3.39 -4.77
C TRP A 58 -13.72 3.53 -4.04
N SER A 59 -13.74 4.20 -2.88
CA SER A 59 -14.98 4.53 -2.16
C SER A 59 -15.94 5.31 -3.05
N LYS A 60 -15.42 6.35 -3.72
CA LYS A 60 -16.19 7.18 -4.66
C LYS A 60 -16.60 6.40 -5.91
N LYS A 61 -15.70 5.58 -6.46
CA LYS A 61 -15.98 4.80 -7.67
C LYS A 61 -17.02 3.70 -7.47
N LEU A 62 -16.99 3.04 -6.32
CA LEU A 62 -17.89 1.93 -5.99
C LEU A 62 -19.12 2.37 -5.20
N ASN A 63 -19.18 3.64 -4.79
CA ASN A 63 -20.19 4.16 -3.88
C ASN A 63 -20.29 3.34 -2.57
N LYS A 64 -19.13 3.03 -1.98
CA LYS A 64 -18.98 2.25 -0.74
C LYS A 64 -18.19 3.02 0.29
N LYS A 65 -18.60 2.99 1.57
CA LYS A 65 -17.81 3.59 2.67
C LYS A 65 -16.65 2.71 3.12
N GLU A 66 -16.80 1.39 3.03
CA GLU A 66 -15.79 0.41 3.37
C GLU A 66 -15.19 -0.17 2.10
N ILE A 67 -13.86 -0.14 2.03
CA ILE A 67 -13.06 -0.66 0.93
C ILE A 67 -12.16 -1.75 1.48
N TYR A 68 -12.39 -2.98 1.01
CA TYR A 68 -11.50 -4.10 1.25
C TYR A 68 -10.44 -4.15 0.14
N ALA A 69 -9.18 -3.88 0.48
CA ALA A 69 -8.10 -3.75 -0.47
C ALA A 69 -7.05 -4.85 -0.31
N TYR A 70 -6.40 -5.22 -1.42
CA TYR A 70 -5.22 -6.11 -1.41
C TYR A 70 -4.03 -5.46 -2.11
N GLN A 71 -2.92 -5.25 -1.39
CA GLN A 71 -1.68 -4.79 -2.00
C GLN A 71 -0.89 -5.98 -2.54
N ALA A 72 -0.94 -6.18 -3.85
CA ALA A 72 -0.40 -7.31 -4.59
C ALA A 72 1.11 -7.21 -4.82
N SER A 73 1.87 -6.89 -3.77
CA SER A 73 3.33 -7.03 -3.76
C SER A 73 3.72 -8.51 -3.71
N LYS A 74 5.02 -8.82 -3.82
CA LYS A 74 5.50 -10.21 -3.64
C LYS A 74 5.07 -10.84 -2.30
N ARG A 75 4.97 -10.02 -1.24
CA ARG A 75 4.57 -10.49 0.10
C ARG A 75 3.06 -10.49 0.28
N GLY A 76 2.35 -9.61 -0.43
CA GLY A 76 0.91 -9.44 -0.26
C GLY A 76 0.54 -8.78 1.07
N GLY A 77 -0.66 -8.21 1.11
CA GLY A 77 -1.28 -7.78 2.36
C GLY A 77 -2.68 -7.23 2.14
N TYR A 78 -3.59 -7.59 3.04
CA TYR A 78 -4.95 -7.09 3.05
C TYR A 78 -5.05 -5.86 3.93
N LEU A 79 -5.86 -4.89 3.49
CA LEU A 79 -6.20 -3.71 4.27
C LEU A 79 -7.72 -3.53 4.27
N HIS A 80 -8.25 -3.17 5.43
CA HIS A 80 -9.61 -2.68 5.57
C HIS A 80 -9.56 -1.17 5.72
N CYS A 81 -10.17 -0.46 4.78
CA CYS A 81 -10.22 1.00 4.79
C CYS A 81 -11.66 1.46 4.94
N ARG A 82 -11.90 2.46 5.80
CA ARG A 82 -13.24 3.04 5.99
C ARG A 82 -13.19 4.56 5.89
N MET A 83 -14.07 5.11 5.06
CA MET A 83 -14.36 6.54 5.01
C MET A 83 -15.23 6.94 6.20
N GLU A 84 -14.65 7.72 7.11
CA GLU A 84 -15.31 8.27 8.29
C GLU A 84 -16.07 9.57 7.93
N GLU A 85 -17.01 9.97 8.79
CA GLU A 85 -17.86 11.15 8.56
C GLU A 85 -17.08 12.47 8.49
N ASN A 86 -15.91 12.53 9.15
CA ASN A 86 -15.05 13.72 9.20
C ASN A 86 -14.01 13.77 8.07
N HIS A 87 -14.28 13.13 6.93
CA HIS A 87 -13.38 13.06 5.77
C HIS A 87 -12.01 12.43 6.08
N ARG A 88 -11.96 11.51 7.04
CA ARG A 88 -10.76 10.72 7.35
C ARG A 88 -10.93 9.28 6.87
N ILE A 89 -9.81 8.66 6.53
CA ILE A 89 -9.75 7.23 6.27
C ILE A 89 -9.16 6.53 7.50
N THR A 90 -9.91 5.60 8.08
CA THR A 90 -9.37 4.61 9.03
C THR A 90 -8.82 3.43 8.24
N ILE A 91 -7.66 2.92 8.64
CA ILE A 91 -6.99 1.77 8.00
C ILE A 91 -6.70 0.75 9.09
N SER A 92 -7.05 -0.50 8.84
CA SER A 92 -6.71 -1.64 9.71
C SER A 92 -6.26 -2.85 8.89
N GLY A 93 -5.59 -3.78 9.56
CA GLY A 93 -5.10 -5.02 8.99
C GLY A 93 -4.62 -5.95 10.10
N GLU A 94 -4.36 -7.19 9.75
CA GLU A 94 -3.86 -8.20 10.68
C GLU A 94 -2.33 -8.10 10.83
N ALA A 95 -1.82 -8.51 12.00
CA ALA A 95 -0.40 -8.54 12.30
C ALA A 95 0.02 -9.95 12.74
N ALA A 96 1.24 -10.34 12.37
CA ALA A 96 1.86 -11.59 12.80
C ALA A 96 3.18 -11.28 13.52
N LEU A 97 3.37 -11.87 14.69
CA LEU A 97 4.62 -11.79 15.44
C LEU A 97 5.71 -12.57 14.68
N VAL A 98 6.81 -11.91 14.32
CA VAL A 98 7.93 -12.53 13.58
C VAL A 98 9.03 -13.00 14.52
N ALA A 99 9.40 -12.19 15.51
CA ALA A 99 10.46 -12.50 16.45
C ALA A 99 10.28 -11.73 17.75
N ILE A 100 10.82 -12.29 18.84
CA ILE A 100 11.05 -11.60 20.11
C ILE A 100 12.55 -11.71 20.39
N SER A 101 13.21 -10.60 20.68
CA SER A 101 14.66 -10.56 20.92
C SER A 101 15.04 -9.45 21.89
N GLU A 102 16.14 -9.65 22.61
CA GLU A 102 16.81 -8.61 23.39
C GLU A 102 17.92 -7.95 22.57
N ILE A 103 18.01 -6.62 22.62
CA ILE A 103 19.09 -5.86 21.96
C ILE A 103 20.05 -5.39 23.06
N SER A 104 21.27 -5.92 23.07
CA SER A 104 22.33 -5.52 23.99
C SER A 104 23.38 -4.66 23.28
N VAL A 105 23.88 -3.64 23.95
CA VAL A 105 24.99 -2.79 23.45
C VAL A 105 26.15 -2.89 24.43
N ALA A 106 27.35 -3.20 23.94
CA ALA A 106 28.57 -3.10 24.73
C ALA A 106 29.06 -1.65 24.67
N LEU A 107 29.22 -1.03 25.85
CA LEU A 107 29.83 0.30 26.00
C LEU A 107 31.36 0.18 25.97
#